data_AF-T1L5Y2-F1
#
_entry.id   AF-T1L5Y2-F1
#
_cell.length_a   1.000
_cell.length_b   1.000
_cell.length_c   1.000
_cell.angle_alpha   90.00
_cell.angle_beta   90.00
_cell.angle_gamma   90.00
#
_symmetry.space_group_name_H-M   'P 1'
#
loop_
_entity.id
_entity.type
_entity.pdbx_description
1 polymer ?
#
loop_
_entity_poly.entity_id
_entity_poly.type
_entity_poly.pdbx_seq_one_letter_code
_entity_poly.pdbx_strand_id
1 'polypeptide(L)'
;MERRTIFVASIRTFCLVICIFQFYLLTRNYLRFDVRKEVINYIANEIEIPEVRLLIPYQFAFDLNFLRTKYKSSFDAICRKFSDKDDCDGYLTNSVLFTKSFGHLLPLSDIAEHSYPVERFINKIHWSESSEDPLETGKCEITKKASASYLVLVLHCLDSSGLPLKVSRSRAVVFNSNYLLNFRLNATVMLMKLAYPGKALVEDSSLHTFAITNKGKQTSCAIRFTKHTENLLPPPYKTMCKNYDRRQV
;
A
#
# COMPACT_ATOMS: atom_id res chain seq x y z
N MET A 1 51.76 6.08 69.41
CA MET A 1 50.96 5.13 68.61
C MET A 1 49.73 5.79 67.98
N GLU A 2 49.05 6.67 68.72
CA GLU A 2 47.82 7.38 68.33
C GLU A 2 47.91 8.26 67.07
N ARG A 3 49.03 8.95 66.84
CA ARG A 3 49.22 9.79 65.63
C ARG A 3 49.27 8.97 64.32
N ARG A 4 49.76 7.73 64.41
CA ARG A 4 49.92 6.81 63.26
C ARG A 4 48.58 6.18 62.88
N THR A 5 47.74 5.88 63.88
CA THR A 5 46.36 5.42 63.66
C THR A 5 45.47 6.52 63.11
N ILE A 6 45.62 7.78 63.56
CA ILE A 6 44.92 8.94 62.99
C ILE A 6 45.29 9.15 61.52
N PHE A 7 46.58 9.06 61.18
CA PHE A 7 47.03 9.23 59.79
C PHE A 7 46.50 8.12 58.85
N VAL A 8 46.52 6.87 59.30
CA VAL A 8 45.95 5.73 58.56
C VAL A 8 44.43 5.85 58.42
N ALA A 9 43.74 6.32 59.46
CA ALA A 9 42.30 6.60 59.40
C ALA A 9 41.99 7.71 58.38
N SER A 10 42.75 8.80 58.37
CA SER A 10 42.60 9.89 57.40
C SER A 10 42.80 9.42 55.95
N ILE A 11 43.81 8.59 55.68
CA ILE A 11 44.04 8.02 54.35
C ILE A 11 42.85 7.13 53.93
N ARG A 12 42.37 6.26 54.83
CA ARG A 12 41.20 5.41 54.56
C ARG A 12 39.96 6.24 54.22
N THR A 13 39.70 7.30 54.98
CA THR A 13 38.58 8.21 54.75
C THR A 13 38.70 8.89 53.39
N PHE A 14 39.90 9.37 53.03
CA PHE A 14 40.14 10.02 51.75
C PHE A 14 39.94 9.06 50.56
N CYS A 15 40.43 7.83 50.66
CA CYS A 15 40.20 6.79 49.65
C CYS A 15 38.71 6.46 49.51
N LEU A 16 37.97 6.35 50.62
CA LEU A 16 36.51 6.12 50.59
C LEU A 16 35.77 7.24 49.88
N VAL A 17 36.10 8.51 50.19
CA VAL A 17 35.47 9.68 49.55
C VAL A 17 35.75 9.68 48.04
N ILE A 18 36.98 9.40 47.61
CA ILE A 18 37.33 9.31 46.19
C ILE A 18 36.57 8.17 45.51
N CYS A 19 36.50 6.99 46.13
CA CYS A 19 35.74 5.85 45.60
C CYS A 19 34.26 6.18 45.43
N ILE A 20 33.62 6.80 46.43
CA ILE A 20 32.22 7.21 46.36
C ILE A 20 32.01 8.23 45.23
N PHE A 21 32.91 9.20 45.09
CA PHE A 21 32.82 10.20 44.04
C PHE A 21 32.98 9.61 42.64
N GLN A 22 33.96 8.71 42.44
CA GLN A 22 34.15 7.99 41.19
C GLN A 22 32.94 7.08 40.87
N PHE A 23 32.41 6.39 41.88
CA PHE A 23 31.22 5.56 41.72
C PHE A 23 29.99 6.40 41.36
N TYR A 24 29.83 7.58 41.97
CA TYR A 24 28.78 8.53 41.62
C TYR A 24 28.90 9.03 40.18
N LEU A 25 30.11 9.39 39.72
CA LEU A 25 30.34 9.79 38.33
C LEU A 25 30.07 8.66 37.34
N LEU A 26 30.55 7.44 37.65
CA LEU A 26 30.32 6.25 36.83
C LEU A 26 28.83 5.92 36.74
N THR A 27 28.13 5.98 37.87
CA THR A 27 26.67 5.74 37.94
C THR A 27 25.89 6.83 37.21
N ARG A 28 26.29 8.10 37.33
CA ARG A 28 25.68 9.21 36.60
C ARG A 28 25.89 9.10 35.09
N ASN A 29 27.08 8.67 34.65
CA ASN A 29 27.38 8.44 33.24
C ASN A 29 26.67 7.19 32.71
N TYR A 30 26.62 6.12 33.50
CA TYR A 30 25.86 4.91 33.19
C TYR A 30 24.37 5.22 33.08
N LEU A 31 23.77 5.96 34.02
CA LEU A 31 22.37 6.39 33.94
C LEU A 31 22.08 7.36 32.79
N ARG A 32 23.10 8.05 32.27
CA ARG A 32 23.02 8.91 31.07
C ARG A 32 23.32 8.13 29.79
N PHE A 33 22.86 6.89 29.66
CA PHE A 33 23.00 6.10 28.43
C PHE A 33 22.59 6.93 27.20
N ASP A 34 23.58 7.49 26.49
CA ASP A 34 23.43 7.77 25.07
C ASP A 34 23.25 6.39 24.45
N VAL A 35 22.06 6.12 23.94
CA VAL A 35 21.74 4.84 23.31
C VAL A 35 22.64 4.72 22.08
N ARG A 36 23.81 4.09 22.24
CA ARG A 36 24.79 3.77 21.19
C ARG A 36 24.34 2.67 20.25
N LYS A 37 23.12 2.16 20.42
CA LYS A 37 22.54 1.30 19.40
C LYS A 37 22.08 2.20 18.27
N GLU A 38 22.98 2.41 17.30
CA GLU A 38 22.55 2.54 15.92
C GLU A 38 21.59 1.37 15.67
N VAL A 39 20.29 1.65 15.65
CA VAL A 39 19.33 0.71 15.10
C VAL A 39 19.59 0.77 13.60
N ILE A 40 20.51 -0.06 13.12
CA ILE A 40 20.68 -0.29 11.69
C ILE A 40 19.40 -0.99 11.26
N ASN A 41 18.43 -0.20 10.83
CA ASN A 41 17.28 -0.73 10.12
C ASN A 41 17.83 -1.31 8.82
N TYR A 42 18.02 -2.63 8.79
CA TYR A 42 18.30 -3.36 7.56
C TYR A 42 17.04 -3.28 6.71
N ILE A 43 16.98 -2.27 5.87
CA ILE A 43 15.91 -2.11 4.91
C ILE A 43 16.21 -3.13 3.81
N ALA A 44 15.37 -4.15 3.71
CA ALA A 44 15.49 -5.17 2.68
C ALA A 44 15.63 -4.53 1.30
N ASN A 45 16.52 -5.07 0.47
CA ASN A 45 16.69 -4.64 -0.92
C ASN A 45 15.60 -5.20 -1.85
N GLU A 46 14.55 -5.77 -1.28
CA GLU A 46 13.43 -6.39 -1.94
C GLU A 46 12.15 -5.64 -1.60
N ILE A 47 11.25 -5.55 -2.58
CA ILE A 47 9.96 -4.86 -2.44
C ILE A 47 8.87 -5.85 -2.83
N GLU A 48 7.94 -6.06 -1.91
CA GLU A 48 6.75 -6.88 -2.16
C GLU A 48 5.81 -6.18 -3.14
N ILE A 49 5.38 -6.90 -4.17
CA ILE A 49 4.39 -6.40 -5.12
C ILE A 49 3.03 -6.38 -4.42
N PRO A 50 2.37 -5.22 -4.29
CA PRO A 50 1.05 -5.15 -3.68
C PRO A 50 0.00 -5.78 -4.61
N GLU A 51 -1.08 -6.29 -4.02
CA GLU A 51 -2.30 -6.60 -4.77
C GLU A 51 -2.91 -5.28 -5.27
N VAL A 52 -3.29 -5.25 -6.55
CA VAL A 52 -3.89 -4.08 -7.20
C VAL A 52 -5.34 -4.38 -7.49
N ARG A 53 -6.24 -3.60 -6.90
CA ARG A 53 -7.69 -3.68 -7.15
C ARG A 53 -8.13 -2.51 -8.01
N LEU A 54 -8.78 -2.78 -9.13
CA LEU A 54 -9.33 -1.78 -10.03
C LEU A 54 -10.86 -1.89 -10.02
N LEU A 55 -11.54 -0.80 -9.70
CA LEU A 55 -13.00 -0.71 -9.71
C LEU A 55 -13.48 -0.14 -11.05
N ILE A 56 -14.09 -1.00 -11.86
CA ILE A 56 -14.66 -0.64 -13.15
C ILE A 56 -16.19 -0.50 -12.99
N PRO A 57 -16.77 0.65 -13.32
CA PRO A 57 -18.22 0.84 -13.34
C PRO A 57 -18.89 -0.09 -14.34
N TYR A 58 -20.08 -0.60 -14.02
CA TYR A 58 -20.69 -1.65 -14.82
C TYR A 58 -21.06 -1.23 -16.24
N GLN A 59 -21.38 0.05 -16.46
CA GLN A 59 -21.61 0.59 -17.80
C GLN A 59 -20.35 0.52 -18.72
N PHE A 60 -19.15 0.45 -18.14
CA PHE A 60 -17.90 0.28 -18.89
C PHE A 60 -17.43 -1.18 -18.90
N ALA A 61 -18.01 -2.02 -18.04
CA ALA A 61 -17.67 -3.43 -17.91
C ALA A 61 -18.53 -4.37 -18.77
N PHE A 62 -19.62 -3.87 -19.36
CA PHE A 62 -20.60 -4.64 -20.12
C PHE A 62 -20.83 -4.08 -21.52
N ASP A 63 -21.45 -4.88 -22.38
CA ASP A 63 -22.12 -4.37 -23.58
C ASP A 63 -23.35 -3.55 -23.18
N LEU A 64 -23.36 -2.28 -23.58
CA LEU A 64 -24.47 -1.38 -23.34
C LEU A 64 -25.76 -1.85 -24.02
N ASN A 65 -25.67 -2.52 -25.17
CA ASN A 65 -26.84 -3.08 -25.84
C ASN A 65 -27.47 -4.19 -25.01
N PHE A 66 -26.65 -5.04 -24.39
CA PHE A 66 -27.12 -6.07 -23.46
C PHE A 66 -27.85 -5.42 -22.27
N LEU A 67 -27.23 -4.43 -21.62
CA LEU A 67 -27.84 -3.74 -20.48
C LEU A 67 -29.17 -3.08 -20.87
N ARG A 68 -29.22 -2.38 -22.01
CA ARG A 68 -30.43 -1.71 -22.49
C ARG A 68 -31.54 -2.67 -22.90
N THR A 69 -31.20 -3.86 -23.38
CA THR A 69 -32.19 -4.83 -23.86
C THR A 69 -32.77 -5.64 -22.70
N LYS A 70 -31.90 -6.21 -21.84
CA LYS A 70 -32.33 -7.07 -20.72
C LYS A 70 -32.91 -6.27 -19.56
N TYR A 71 -32.33 -5.11 -19.24
CA TYR A 71 -32.70 -4.27 -18.10
C TYR A 71 -33.42 -2.98 -18.51
N LYS A 72 -34.07 -2.97 -19.68
CA LYS A 72 -34.64 -1.76 -20.31
C LYS A 72 -35.37 -0.84 -19.33
N SER A 73 -36.36 -1.36 -18.61
CA SER A 73 -37.20 -0.57 -17.71
C SER A 73 -36.38 0.09 -16.59
N SER A 74 -35.50 -0.67 -15.94
CA SER A 74 -34.62 -0.17 -14.88
C SER A 74 -33.59 0.82 -15.42
N PHE A 75 -32.99 0.51 -16.59
CA PHE A 75 -32.00 1.34 -17.25
C PHE A 75 -32.61 2.71 -17.62
N ASP A 76 -33.77 2.72 -18.28
CA ASP A 76 -34.48 3.93 -18.69
C ASP A 76 -34.93 4.74 -17.47
N ALA A 77 -35.47 4.09 -16.43
CA ALA A 77 -35.89 4.76 -15.20
C ALA A 77 -34.72 5.44 -14.47
N ILE A 78 -33.55 4.80 -14.45
CA ILE A 78 -32.34 5.35 -13.84
C ILE A 78 -31.78 6.48 -14.72
N CYS A 79 -31.70 6.31 -16.04
CA CYS A 79 -31.30 7.38 -16.96
C CYS A 79 -32.14 8.65 -16.77
N ARG A 80 -33.47 8.53 -16.70
CA ARG A 80 -34.39 9.67 -16.52
C ARG A 80 -34.16 10.46 -15.22
N LYS A 81 -33.60 9.82 -14.19
CA LYS A 81 -33.25 10.51 -12.93
C LYS A 81 -32.00 11.38 -13.06
N PHE A 82 -31.19 11.15 -14.08
CA PHE A 82 -29.86 11.75 -14.24
C PHE A 82 -29.72 12.57 -15.53
N SER A 83 -30.79 12.76 -16.29
CA SER A 83 -30.78 13.59 -17.50
C SER A 83 -31.89 14.63 -17.48
N ASP A 84 -31.56 15.85 -17.87
CA ASP A 84 -32.50 16.99 -17.93
C ASP A 84 -33.37 16.98 -19.20
N LYS A 85 -33.09 16.06 -20.14
CA LYS A 85 -33.85 15.85 -21.41
C LYS A 85 -33.82 14.35 -21.70
N ASP A 86 -34.68 13.83 -22.59
CA ASP A 86 -34.76 12.39 -22.98
C ASP A 86 -33.45 11.76 -23.55
N ASP A 87 -32.31 12.42 -23.39
CA ASP A 87 -30.98 11.94 -23.73
C ASP A 87 -30.43 11.07 -22.58
N CYS A 88 -30.31 9.77 -22.82
CA CYS A 88 -29.81 8.80 -21.85
C CYS A 88 -28.28 8.91 -21.64
N ASP A 89 -27.54 9.85 -22.22
CA ASP A 89 -26.08 9.90 -22.09
C ASP A 89 -25.55 10.25 -20.68
N GLY A 90 -26.46 10.52 -19.72
CA GLY A 90 -26.17 10.74 -18.30
C GLY A 90 -25.35 9.63 -17.61
N TYR A 91 -25.43 8.38 -18.08
CA TYR A 91 -24.62 7.28 -17.51
C TYR A 91 -23.11 7.43 -17.78
N LEU A 92 -22.73 8.22 -18.81
CA LEU A 92 -21.34 8.54 -19.14
C LEU A 92 -20.82 9.73 -18.32
N THR A 93 -21.64 10.77 -18.16
CA THR A 93 -21.26 12.00 -17.45
C THR A 93 -21.28 11.82 -15.93
N ASN A 94 -22.21 11.05 -15.37
CA ASN A 94 -22.27 10.77 -13.93
C ASN A 94 -22.18 9.28 -13.61
N SER A 95 -21.07 8.70 -14.04
CA SER A 95 -20.84 7.26 -13.97
C SER A 95 -20.94 6.68 -12.55
N VAL A 96 -20.59 7.44 -11.51
CA VAL A 96 -20.58 6.99 -10.10
C VAL A 96 -22.01 6.80 -9.60
N LEU A 97 -22.87 7.80 -9.84
CA LEU A 97 -24.26 7.74 -9.41
C LEU A 97 -25.03 6.67 -10.19
N PHE A 98 -24.75 6.56 -11.49
CA PHE A 98 -25.34 5.52 -12.32
C PHE A 98 -24.99 4.12 -11.81
N THR A 99 -23.70 3.82 -11.61
CA THR A 99 -23.27 2.46 -11.22
C THR A 99 -23.74 2.08 -9.81
N LYS A 100 -23.88 3.03 -8.89
CA LYS A 100 -24.51 2.79 -7.57
C LYS A 100 -26.00 2.49 -7.69
N SER A 101 -26.69 3.23 -8.56
CA SER A 101 -28.15 3.08 -8.75
C SER A 101 -28.52 1.84 -9.56
N PHE A 102 -27.64 1.39 -10.46
CA PHE A 102 -27.91 0.29 -11.37
C PHE A 102 -27.23 -1.02 -10.94
N GLY A 103 -26.04 -0.95 -10.33
CA GLY A 103 -25.21 -2.14 -10.07
C GLY A 103 -25.85 -3.18 -9.17
N HIS A 104 -26.68 -2.77 -8.20
CA HIS A 104 -27.36 -3.69 -7.30
C HIS A 104 -28.50 -4.48 -7.98
N LEU A 105 -28.91 -4.07 -9.18
CA LEU A 105 -29.92 -4.75 -9.98
C LEU A 105 -29.34 -5.88 -10.83
N LEU A 106 -28.01 -5.96 -10.95
CA LEU A 106 -27.32 -6.97 -11.74
C LEU A 106 -27.12 -8.26 -10.92
N PRO A 107 -27.69 -9.40 -11.35
CA PRO A 107 -27.40 -10.70 -10.78
C PRO A 107 -25.93 -11.08 -10.97
N LEU A 108 -25.38 -11.84 -10.02
CA LEU A 108 -24.00 -12.34 -10.10
C LEU A 108 -23.75 -13.22 -11.33
N SER A 109 -24.76 -14.00 -11.75
CA SER A 109 -24.70 -14.83 -12.97
C SER A 109 -24.47 -13.98 -14.21
N ASP A 110 -25.24 -12.91 -14.36
CA ASP A 110 -25.11 -11.99 -15.49
C ASP A 110 -23.76 -11.27 -15.50
N ILE A 111 -23.25 -10.92 -14.32
CA ILE A 111 -21.91 -10.34 -14.18
C ILE A 111 -20.84 -11.35 -14.61
N ALA A 112 -20.97 -12.61 -14.25
CA ALA A 112 -20.03 -13.65 -14.66
C ALA A 112 -20.06 -13.88 -16.18
N GLU A 113 -21.24 -13.98 -16.78
CA GLU A 113 -21.44 -14.40 -18.17
C GLU A 113 -21.31 -13.26 -19.19
N HIS A 114 -21.77 -12.05 -18.85
CA HIS A 114 -21.90 -10.96 -19.82
C HIS A 114 -20.94 -9.78 -19.58
N SER A 115 -20.17 -9.79 -18.49
CA SER A 115 -19.07 -8.83 -18.35
C SER A 115 -17.95 -9.13 -19.33
N TYR A 116 -17.30 -8.08 -19.83
CA TYR A 116 -16.19 -8.24 -20.74
C TYR A 116 -15.04 -9.08 -20.16
N PRO A 117 -14.28 -9.75 -21.02
CA PRO A 117 -13.09 -10.48 -20.61
C PRO A 117 -11.98 -9.52 -20.15
N VAL A 118 -11.06 -10.00 -19.32
CA VAL A 118 -10.05 -9.15 -18.65
C VAL A 118 -9.13 -8.45 -19.67
N GLU A 119 -8.82 -9.16 -20.75
CA GLU A 119 -7.95 -8.74 -21.86
C GLU A 119 -8.49 -7.48 -22.54
N ARG A 120 -9.81 -7.24 -22.45
CA ARG A 120 -10.42 -6.00 -22.95
C ARG A 120 -10.00 -4.79 -22.11
N PHE A 121 -9.76 -4.97 -20.82
CA PHE A 121 -9.39 -3.89 -19.89
C PHE A 121 -7.87 -3.70 -19.81
N ILE A 122 -7.14 -4.81 -19.64
CA ILE A 122 -5.67 -4.84 -19.51
C ILE A 122 -5.17 -5.97 -20.38
N ASN A 123 -4.38 -5.63 -21.40
CA ASN A 123 -3.82 -6.60 -22.34
C ASN A 123 -2.41 -7.05 -21.98
N LYS A 124 -1.65 -6.20 -21.30
CA LYS A 124 -0.24 -6.43 -20.99
C LYS A 124 0.16 -5.75 -19.71
N ILE A 125 1.01 -6.43 -18.94
CA ILE A 125 1.71 -5.85 -17.79
C ILE A 125 3.20 -5.74 -18.09
N HIS A 126 3.78 -4.62 -17.67
CA HIS A 126 5.22 -4.41 -17.61
C HIS A 126 5.62 -4.32 -16.15
N TRP A 127 6.75 -4.94 -15.79
CA TRP A 127 7.26 -4.95 -14.43
C TRP A 127 8.77 -4.80 -14.42
N SER A 128 9.33 -4.51 -13.24
CA SER A 128 10.74 -4.16 -13.08
C SER A 128 11.71 -5.35 -12.98
N GLU A 129 11.22 -6.59 -13.12
CA GLU A 129 12.03 -7.81 -13.02
C GLU A 129 12.47 -8.37 -14.39
N SER A 130 11.68 -8.18 -15.45
CA SER A 130 11.89 -8.76 -16.78
C SER A 130 11.18 -7.95 -17.87
N SER A 131 11.61 -8.12 -19.12
CA SER A 131 10.92 -7.61 -20.31
C SER A 131 9.66 -8.42 -20.69
N GLU A 132 9.57 -9.65 -20.19
CA GLU A 132 8.41 -10.54 -20.39
C GLU A 132 7.20 -10.08 -19.59
N ASP A 133 6.01 -10.33 -20.12
CA ASP A 133 4.76 -10.05 -19.41
C ASP A 133 4.59 -11.04 -18.25
N PRO A 134 4.45 -10.57 -16.99
CA PRO A 134 4.21 -11.45 -15.87
C PRO A 134 2.86 -12.19 -15.95
N LEU A 135 1.90 -11.73 -16.76
CA LEU A 135 0.66 -12.46 -17.04
C LEU A 135 0.90 -13.68 -17.93
N GLU A 136 1.69 -13.51 -19.01
CA GLU A 136 2.01 -14.60 -19.95
C GLU A 136 2.89 -15.68 -19.29
N THR A 137 3.77 -15.27 -18.38
CA THR A 137 4.65 -16.18 -17.64
C THR A 137 3.98 -16.83 -16.42
N GLY A 138 2.72 -16.48 -16.11
CA GLY A 138 1.98 -17.01 -14.96
C GLY A 138 2.47 -16.53 -13.60
N LYS A 139 3.29 -15.48 -13.55
CA LYS A 139 3.81 -14.89 -12.30
C LYS A 139 2.80 -13.94 -11.64
N CYS A 140 1.91 -13.37 -12.45
CA CYS A 140 0.79 -12.58 -11.98
C CYS A 140 -0.50 -13.11 -12.60
N GLU A 141 -1.60 -12.97 -11.86
CA GLU A 141 -2.94 -13.32 -12.31
C GLU A 141 -3.89 -12.13 -12.10
N ILE A 142 -4.82 -11.95 -13.03
CA ILE A 142 -5.93 -11.00 -12.88
C ILE A 142 -7.23 -11.78 -12.76
N THR A 143 -7.90 -11.63 -11.63
CA THR A 143 -9.21 -12.25 -11.38
C THR A 143 -10.32 -11.20 -11.41
N LYS A 144 -11.50 -11.59 -11.88
CA LYS A 144 -12.73 -10.77 -11.82
C LYS A 144 -13.50 -11.09 -10.55
N LYS A 145 -13.91 -10.06 -9.81
CA LYS A 145 -14.84 -10.17 -8.69
C LYS A 145 -16.00 -9.21 -8.87
N ALA A 146 -17.20 -9.67 -8.58
CA ALA A 146 -18.40 -8.84 -8.58
C ALA A 146 -18.52 -8.07 -7.26
N SER A 147 -19.03 -6.83 -7.35
CA SER A 147 -19.43 -6.01 -6.21
C SER A 147 -20.80 -5.39 -6.48
N ALA A 148 -21.49 -4.90 -5.44
CA ALA A 148 -22.82 -4.28 -5.58
C ALA A 148 -22.84 -3.07 -6.52
N SER A 149 -21.70 -2.46 -6.84
CA SER A 149 -21.66 -1.28 -7.72
C SER A 149 -20.57 -1.31 -8.78
N TYR A 150 -19.68 -2.30 -8.78
CA TYR A 150 -18.50 -2.32 -9.64
C TYR A 150 -18.10 -3.74 -10.03
N LEU A 151 -17.51 -3.88 -11.21
CA LEU A 151 -16.65 -5.01 -11.52
C LEU A 151 -15.27 -4.71 -10.92
N VAL A 152 -14.76 -5.61 -10.08
CA VAL A 152 -13.45 -5.49 -9.45
C VAL A 152 -12.47 -6.38 -10.19
N LEU A 153 -11.45 -5.80 -10.81
CA LEU A 153 -10.29 -6.56 -11.28
C LEU A 153 -9.26 -6.62 -10.16
N VAL A 154 -8.81 -7.82 -9.81
CA VAL A 154 -7.80 -8.04 -8.78
C VAL A 154 -6.57 -8.64 -9.44
N LEU A 155 -5.54 -7.81 -9.58
CA LEU A 155 -4.21 -8.22 -10.00
C LEU A 155 -3.41 -8.59 -8.75
N HIS A 156 -2.97 -9.84 -8.68
CA HIS A 156 -2.04 -10.29 -7.66
C HIS A 156 -0.88 -11.06 -8.31
N CYS A 157 0.29 -10.93 -7.70
CA CYS A 157 1.52 -11.54 -8.16
C CYS A 157 2.05 -12.34 -6.98
N LEU A 158 1.74 -13.64 -6.95
CA LEU A 158 2.02 -14.51 -5.81
C LEU A 158 3.06 -15.57 -6.18
N ASP A 159 3.88 -15.96 -5.22
CA ASP A 159 4.77 -17.10 -5.36
C ASP A 159 4.01 -18.43 -5.15
N SER A 160 4.74 -19.55 -5.30
CA SER A 160 4.20 -20.90 -5.06
C SER A 160 3.66 -21.13 -3.64
N SER A 161 4.04 -20.29 -2.67
CA SER A 161 3.57 -20.34 -1.28
C SER A 161 2.39 -19.40 -1.01
N GLY A 162 1.88 -18.72 -2.04
CA GLY A 162 0.79 -17.75 -1.93
C GLY A 162 1.20 -16.41 -1.31
N LEU A 163 2.50 -16.11 -1.25
CA LEU A 163 3.04 -14.86 -0.73
C LEU A 163 3.29 -13.86 -1.86
N PRO A 164 3.22 -12.53 -1.60
CA PRO A 164 3.56 -11.52 -2.58
C PRO A 164 4.93 -11.74 -3.19
N LEU A 165 5.02 -11.73 -4.52
CA LEU A 165 6.29 -11.73 -5.22
C LEU A 165 7.13 -10.52 -4.80
N LYS A 166 8.43 -10.76 -4.65
CA LYS A 166 9.39 -9.75 -4.25
C LYS A 166 10.25 -9.36 -5.43
N VAL A 167 10.39 -8.05 -5.63
CA VAL A 167 11.23 -7.48 -6.67
C VAL A 167 12.50 -6.92 -6.06
N SER A 168 13.65 -7.31 -6.61
CA SER A 168 14.92 -6.73 -6.17
C SER A 168 15.08 -5.29 -6.66
N ARG A 169 15.47 -4.38 -5.77
CA ARG A 169 15.75 -2.98 -6.11
C ARG A 169 16.89 -2.83 -7.11
N SER A 170 17.90 -3.71 -7.05
CA SER A 170 19.00 -3.69 -8.02
C SER A 170 18.50 -4.00 -9.43
N ARG A 171 17.56 -4.94 -9.57
CA ARG A 171 16.91 -5.23 -10.86
C ARG A 171 16.08 -4.05 -11.37
N ALA A 172 15.29 -3.41 -10.50
CA ALA A 172 14.54 -2.22 -10.89
C ALA A 172 15.44 -1.07 -11.41
N VAL A 173 16.64 -0.93 -10.86
CA VAL A 173 17.65 0.02 -11.36
C VAL A 173 18.25 -0.44 -12.70
N VAL A 174 18.55 -1.73 -12.87
CA VAL A 174 19.07 -2.30 -14.13
C VAL A 174 18.10 -2.10 -15.30
N PHE A 175 16.79 -2.22 -15.06
CA PHE A 175 15.76 -1.95 -16.06
C PHE A 175 15.39 -0.46 -16.17
N ASN A 176 16.09 0.43 -15.45
CA ASN A 176 15.83 1.87 -15.36
C ASN A 176 14.34 2.18 -15.11
N SER A 177 13.67 1.31 -14.36
CA SER A 177 12.23 1.35 -14.13
C SER A 177 11.97 1.83 -12.71
N ASN A 178 11.51 3.07 -12.57
CA ASN A 178 10.99 3.59 -11.29
C ASN A 178 9.58 3.05 -10.96
N TYR A 179 9.13 1.97 -11.62
CA TYR A 179 7.82 1.37 -11.44
C TYR A 179 7.96 -0.11 -11.07
N LEU A 180 7.09 -0.62 -10.19
CA LEU A 180 6.94 -2.06 -9.92
C LEU A 180 6.08 -2.71 -11.00
N LEU A 181 4.98 -2.04 -11.35
CA LEU A 181 4.01 -2.49 -12.34
C LEU A 181 3.58 -1.29 -13.18
N ASN A 182 3.43 -1.50 -14.47
CA ASN A 182 2.89 -0.55 -15.43
C ASN A 182 1.99 -1.27 -16.42
N PHE A 183 0.79 -0.76 -16.62
CA PHE A 183 -0.16 -1.34 -17.55
C PHE A 183 -1.02 -0.26 -18.21
N ARG A 184 -1.48 -0.57 -19.42
CA ARG A 184 -2.39 0.28 -20.19
C ARG A 184 -3.82 -0.09 -19.82
N LEU A 185 -4.66 0.94 -19.66
CA LEU A 185 -6.07 0.76 -19.39
C LEU A 185 -6.89 1.15 -20.61
N ASN A 186 -7.74 0.23 -21.06
CA ASN A 186 -8.67 0.42 -22.18
C ASN A 186 -10.11 0.69 -21.71
N ALA A 187 -10.30 0.96 -20.42
CA ALA A 187 -11.59 1.35 -19.86
C ALA A 187 -11.43 2.45 -18.81
N THR A 188 -12.51 3.20 -18.59
CA THR A 188 -12.62 4.15 -17.50
C THR A 188 -12.67 3.39 -16.17
N VAL A 189 -11.73 3.70 -15.28
CA VAL A 189 -11.60 3.11 -13.94
C VAL A 189 -11.94 4.17 -12.90
N MET A 190 -12.82 3.81 -11.97
CA MET A 190 -13.19 4.72 -10.88
C MET A 190 -12.19 4.77 -9.74
N LEU A 191 -11.55 3.64 -9.46
CA LEU A 191 -10.63 3.54 -8.35
C LEU A 191 -9.56 2.48 -8.61
N MET A 192 -8.31 2.84 -8.32
CA MET A 192 -7.24 1.88 -8.09
C MET A 192 -6.94 1.83 -6.59
N LYS A 193 -6.91 0.65 -5.98
CA LYS A 193 -6.52 0.44 -4.58
C LYS A 193 -5.37 -0.55 -4.50
N LEU A 194 -4.32 -0.19 -3.76
CA LEU A 194 -3.25 -1.10 -3.41
C LEU A 194 -3.61 -1.78 -2.08
N ALA A 195 -3.54 -3.10 -2.05
CA ALA A 195 -3.77 -3.92 -0.87
C ALA A 195 -2.53 -4.77 -0.58
N TYR A 196 -2.14 -4.83 0.69
CA TYR A 196 -1.05 -5.70 1.14
C TYR A 196 -1.64 -6.97 1.75
N PRO A 197 -1.37 -8.16 1.21
CA PRO A 197 -1.89 -9.41 1.75
C PRO A 197 -1.51 -9.58 3.24
N GLY A 198 -2.46 -10.05 4.06
CA GLY A 198 -2.24 -10.30 5.49
C GLY A 198 -2.25 -9.06 6.40
N LYS A 199 -2.30 -7.84 5.86
CA LYS A 199 -2.59 -6.64 6.64
C LYS A 199 -4.09 -6.36 6.59
N ALA A 200 -4.67 -5.99 7.74
CA ALA A 200 -6.04 -5.50 7.77
C ALA A 200 -6.19 -4.37 6.74
N LEU A 201 -7.34 -4.29 6.07
CA LEU A 201 -7.70 -3.17 5.21
C LEU A 201 -7.95 -1.93 6.10
N VAL A 202 -6.93 -1.49 6.82
CA VAL A 202 -6.94 -0.26 7.59
C VAL A 202 -7.10 0.87 6.58
N GLU A 203 -7.91 1.88 6.93
CA GLU A 203 -8.14 3.13 6.18
C GLU A 203 -6.87 3.99 6.01
N ASP A 204 -5.68 3.42 6.16
CA ASP A 204 -4.42 4.11 5.94
C ASP A 204 -4.22 4.32 4.45
N SER A 205 -4.68 5.47 3.97
CA SER A 205 -4.27 6.07 2.70
C SER A 205 -4.46 5.18 1.48
N SER A 206 -5.64 4.56 1.33
CA SER A 206 -6.02 4.00 0.03
C SER A 206 -5.92 5.11 -1.01
N LEU A 207 -4.87 5.07 -1.83
CA LEU A 207 -4.59 6.08 -2.84
C LEU A 207 -5.72 6.03 -3.87
N HIS A 208 -6.74 6.88 -3.71
CA HIS A 208 -7.89 6.90 -4.58
C HIS A 208 -7.51 7.55 -5.91
N THR A 209 -6.90 6.79 -6.80
CA THR A 209 -6.63 7.26 -8.16
C THR A 209 -7.83 6.97 -9.04
N PHE A 210 -8.38 8.05 -9.61
CA PHE A 210 -9.35 8.01 -10.69
C PHE A 210 -8.61 8.01 -12.03
N ALA A 211 -8.92 7.08 -12.93
CA ALA A 211 -8.31 7.01 -14.25
C ALA A 211 -9.40 7.03 -15.32
N ILE A 212 -9.53 8.16 -16.01
CA ILE A 212 -10.48 8.32 -17.12
C ILE A 212 -9.76 7.97 -18.43
N THR A 213 -10.36 7.11 -19.24
CA THR A 213 -10.00 7.00 -20.65
C THR A 213 -10.80 8.03 -21.45
N ASN A 214 -10.12 9.04 -21.98
CA ASN A 214 -10.74 10.00 -22.90
C ASN A 214 -10.59 9.52 -24.35
N LYS A 215 -11.61 9.73 -25.19
CA LYS A 215 -11.56 9.34 -26.60
C LYS A 215 -10.34 9.97 -27.28
N GLY A 216 -9.50 9.14 -27.90
CA GLY A 216 -8.26 9.56 -28.57
C GLY A 216 -7.05 9.77 -27.63
N LYS A 217 -7.18 9.51 -26.33
CA LYS A 217 -6.06 9.57 -25.37
C LYS A 217 -5.79 8.19 -24.78
N GLN A 218 -4.51 7.87 -24.60
CA GLN A 218 -4.08 6.65 -23.94
C GLN A 218 -3.91 6.89 -22.44
N THR A 219 -4.53 6.04 -21.63
CA THR A 219 -4.40 6.08 -20.16
C THR A 219 -3.51 4.92 -19.71
N SER A 220 -2.50 5.23 -18.90
CA SER A 220 -1.61 4.22 -18.30
C SER A 220 -1.55 4.42 -16.79
N CYS A 221 -1.49 3.31 -16.06
CA CYS A 221 -1.30 3.30 -14.63
C CYS A 221 0.06 2.70 -14.32
N ALA A 222 0.87 3.41 -13.55
CA ALA A 222 2.17 2.96 -13.09
C ALA A 222 2.21 3.01 -11.56
N ILE A 223 2.51 1.89 -10.95
CA ILE A 223 2.74 1.79 -9.50
C ILE A 223 4.23 1.98 -9.28
N ARG A 224 4.57 3.07 -8.59
CA ARG A 224 5.94 3.45 -8.29
C ARG A 224 6.21 3.33 -6.81
N PHE A 225 7.46 3.10 -6.46
CA PHE A 225 7.92 3.12 -5.08
C PHE A 225 8.97 4.19 -4.92
N THR A 226 8.88 4.90 -3.80
CA THR A 226 9.93 5.81 -3.36
C THR A 226 10.35 5.36 -1.97
N LYS A 227 11.65 5.09 -1.79
CA LYS A 227 12.17 4.78 -0.47
C LYS A 227 12.40 6.09 0.28
N HIS A 228 11.63 6.30 1.33
CA HIS A 228 11.92 7.33 2.33
C HIS A 228 12.74 6.68 3.44
N THR A 229 13.94 7.22 3.68
CA THR A 229 14.73 6.85 4.86
C THR A 229 14.56 7.98 5.85
N GLU A 230 13.66 7.80 6.81
CA GLU A 230 13.54 8.72 7.93
C GLU A 230 14.56 8.29 8.99
N ASN A 231 15.59 9.11 9.17
CA ASN A 231 16.42 9.02 10.35
C ASN A 231 15.54 9.51 11.51
N LEU A 232 14.89 8.59 12.20
CA LEU A 232 13.82 8.92 13.15
C LEU A 232 14.26 9.89 14.25
N LEU A 233 15.56 10.06 14.53
CA LEU A 233 16.07 11.21 15.29
C LEU A 233 17.52 11.58 14.86
N PRO A 234 17.90 12.87 14.88
CA PRO A 234 19.29 13.26 14.72
C PRO A 234 20.13 12.81 15.94
N PRO A 235 21.35 12.28 15.73
CA PRO A 235 22.25 11.95 16.83
C PRO A 235 22.68 13.19 17.63
N PRO A 236 22.92 13.08 18.96
CA PRO A 236 22.72 11.92 19.84
C PRO A 236 21.36 11.93 20.58
N TYR A 237 20.82 10.72 20.81
CA TYR A 237 19.55 10.47 21.48
C TYR A 237 19.68 10.63 23.00
N LYS A 238 19.06 11.67 23.59
CA LYS A 238 18.90 11.77 25.06
C LYS A 238 17.56 11.17 25.47
N THR A 239 17.55 9.91 25.93
CA THR A 239 16.38 9.39 26.64
C THR A 239 16.50 9.74 28.12
N MET A 240 15.56 10.53 28.66
CA MET A 240 15.45 10.71 30.12
C MET A 240 14.72 9.50 30.69
N CYS A 241 15.45 8.41 30.96
CA CYS A 241 14.94 7.21 31.62
C CYS A 241 14.55 7.40 33.10
N LYS A 242 14.12 8.61 33.51
CA LYS A 242 13.61 8.83 34.88
C LYS A 242 12.22 8.19 35.08
N ASN A 243 11.51 7.90 33.99
CA ASN A 243 10.12 7.39 34.01
C ASN A 243 9.97 5.97 33.47
N TYR A 244 11.07 5.23 33.18
CA TYR A 244 10.96 3.84 32.71
C TYR A 244 10.80 2.92 33.92
N ASP A 245 9.56 2.76 34.37
CA ASP A 245 9.21 1.83 35.43
C ASP A 245 9.37 0.39 34.93
N ARG A 246 10.39 -0.32 35.42
CA ARG A 246 10.66 -1.72 35.05
C ARG A 246 9.66 -2.71 35.66
N ARG A 247 8.63 -2.26 36.38
CA ARG A 247 7.65 -3.12 37.06
C ARG A 247 6.34 -3.36 36.29
N GLN A 248 6.26 -2.99 35.02
CA GLN A 248 5.19 -3.48 34.14
C GLN A 248 5.72 -4.60 33.24
N VAL A 249 5.90 -5.79 33.84
CA VAL A 249 5.78 -7.11 33.19
C VAL A 249 5.09 -8.03 34.18
#